data_AF-A0A944RLY4-F1
#
_entry.id   AF-A0A944RLY4-F1
#
_cell.length_a   1.000
_cell.length_b   1.000
_cell.length_c   1.000
_cell.angle_alpha   90.00
_cell.angle_beta   90.00
_cell.angle_gamma   90.00
#
_symmetry.space_group_name_H-M   'P 1'
#
loop_
_entity.id
_entity.type
_entity.pdbx_description
1 polymer ?
#
loop_
_entity_poly.entity_id
_entity_poly.type
_entity_poly.pdbx_seq_one_letter_code
_entity_poly.pdbx_strand_id
1 'polypeptide(L)'
;MQTRAKIFDDLAKVAGGAASTLSGLKGEVEGLVRQQIERLMADGGTVPRDEFDAVKAMAAKARGEQETLEKRVRALEKKLGLKAPAKPKAKPKAKAKPKPKPKTRAKPAAKKTKPKK
;
A
#
# COMPACT_ATOMS: atom_id res chain seq x y z
N MET A 1 -50.80 -0.16 35.79
CA MET A 1 -49.46 0.29 35.33
C MET A 1 -48.30 -0.69 35.61
N GLN A 2 -48.52 -1.91 36.13
CA GLN A 2 -47.41 -2.83 36.54
C GLN A 2 -46.85 -3.73 35.42
N THR A 3 -47.62 -4.03 34.37
CA THR A 3 -47.22 -5.00 33.33
C THR A 3 -46.08 -4.51 32.44
N ARG A 4 -46.01 -3.20 32.14
CA ARG A 4 -44.90 -2.61 31.37
C ARG A 4 -43.57 -2.77 32.10
N ALA A 5 -43.55 -2.54 33.42
CA ALA A 5 -42.32 -2.63 34.23
C ALA A 5 -41.68 -4.03 34.20
N LYS A 6 -42.48 -5.10 34.13
CA LYS A 6 -41.97 -6.48 34.05
C LYS A 6 -41.31 -6.81 32.71
N ILE A 7 -41.88 -6.33 31.60
CA ILE A 7 -41.29 -6.55 30.25
C ILE A 7 -39.94 -5.83 30.12
N PHE A 8 -39.80 -4.64 30.71
CA PHE A 8 -38.52 -3.95 30.76
C PHE A 8 -37.49 -4.65 31.65
N ASP A 9 -37.90 -5.27 32.77
CA ASP A 9 -37.01 -6.05 33.64
C ASP A 9 -36.48 -7.32 32.97
N ASP A 10 -37.34 -8.07 32.27
CA ASP A 10 -36.92 -9.25 31.51
C ASP A 10 -36.01 -8.87 30.34
N LEU A 11 -36.30 -7.76 29.65
CA LEU A 11 -35.41 -7.23 28.61
C LEU A 11 -34.07 -6.79 29.18
N ALA A 12 -34.03 -6.18 30.37
CA ALA A 12 -32.79 -5.79 31.03
C ALA A 12 -31.96 -7.00 31.46
N LYS A 13 -32.61 -8.07 31.97
CA LYS A 13 -31.94 -9.34 32.29
C LYS A 13 -31.37 -10.02 31.04
N VAL A 14 -32.16 -10.09 29.96
CA VAL A 14 -31.70 -10.66 28.68
C VAL A 14 -30.59 -9.80 28.08
N ALA A 15 -30.71 -8.47 28.13
CA ALA A 15 -29.67 -7.56 27.63
C ALA A 15 -28.38 -7.66 28.45
N GLY A 16 -28.47 -7.77 29.78
CA GLY A 16 -27.31 -7.99 30.66
C GLY A 16 -26.63 -9.34 30.40
N GLY A 17 -27.42 -10.40 30.22
CA GLY A 17 -26.93 -11.72 29.83
C GLY A 17 -26.26 -11.71 28.45
N ALA A 18 -26.92 -11.10 27.45
CA ALA A 18 -26.41 -10.99 26.09
C ALA A 18 -25.15 -10.12 26.00
N ALA A 19 -25.08 -9.00 26.72
CA ALA A 19 -23.89 -8.16 26.76
C ALA A 19 -22.69 -8.87 27.39
N SER A 20 -22.94 -9.73 28.38
CA SER A 20 -21.92 -10.54 29.04
C SER A 20 -21.37 -11.63 28.12
N THR A 21 -22.25 -12.34 27.39
CA THR A 21 -21.83 -13.35 26.41
C THR A 21 -21.12 -12.73 25.21
N LEU A 22 -21.60 -11.58 24.71
CA LEU A 22 -20.93 -10.80 23.66
C LEU A 22 -19.53 -10.33 24.08
N SER A 23 -19.35 -9.90 25.33
CA SER A 23 -18.02 -9.52 25.83
C SER A 23 -17.06 -10.70 25.93
N GLY A 24 -17.55 -11.89 26.31
CA GLY A 24 -16.74 -13.11 26.30
C GLY A 24 -16.33 -13.53 24.89
N LEU A 25 -17.27 -13.53 23.95
CA LEU A 25 -17.02 -13.85 22.54
C LEU A 25 -16.11 -12.82 21.86
N LYS A 26 -16.19 -11.54 22.24
CA LYS A 26 -15.35 -10.47 21.65
C LYS A 26 -13.86 -10.78 21.83
N GLY A 27 -13.43 -11.26 22.99
CA GLY A 27 -12.03 -11.61 23.25
C GLY A 27 -11.55 -12.77 22.38
N GLU A 28 -12.39 -13.78 22.21
CA GLU A 28 -12.10 -14.94 21.35
C GLU A 28 -12.04 -14.55 19.86
N VAL A 29 -12.98 -13.72 19.41
CA VAL A 29 -13.01 -13.19 18.04
C VAL A 29 -11.80 -12.31 17.77
N GLU A 30 -11.40 -11.46 18.71
CA GLU A 30 -10.21 -10.60 18.57
C GLU A 30 -8.92 -11.43 18.42
N GLY A 31 -8.80 -12.53 19.17
CA GLY A 31 -7.71 -13.50 19.00
C GLY A 31 -7.71 -14.16 17.63
N LEU A 32 -8.87 -14.64 17.16
CA LEU A 32 -9.02 -15.27 15.84
C LEU A 32 -8.74 -14.31 14.69
N VAL A 33 -9.21 -13.06 14.80
CA VAL A 33 -8.95 -12.01 13.81
C VAL A 33 -7.46 -11.70 13.75
N ARG A 34 -6.78 -11.59 14.90
CA ARG A 34 -5.34 -11.34 14.93
C ARG A 34 -4.54 -12.48 14.30
N GLN A 35 -4.87 -13.73 14.62
CA GLN A 35 -4.26 -14.90 13.99
C GLN A 35 -4.49 -14.93 12.48
N GLN A 36 -5.70 -14.59 12.00
CA GLN A 36 -5.94 -14.49 10.56
C GLN A 36 -5.20 -13.33 9.91
N ILE A 37 -5.01 -12.20 10.58
CA ILE A 37 -4.20 -11.10 10.05
C ILE A 37 -2.73 -11.51 9.97
N GLU A 38 -2.17 -12.14 11.00
CA GLU A 38 -0.79 -12.65 10.98
C GLU A 38 -0.58 -13.67 9.86
N ARG A 39 -1.55 -14.58 9.69
CA ARG A 39 -1.53 -15.56 8.61
C ARG A 39 -1.72 -14.94 7.24
N LEU A 40 -2.58 -13.93 7.07
CA LEU A 40 -2.72 -13.19 5.83
C LEU A 40 -1.49 -12.34 5.52
N MET A 41 -0.75 -11.84 6.51
CA MET A 41 0.53 -11.16 6.26
C MET A 41 1.63 -12.15 5.85
N ALA A 42 1.61 -13.36 6.41
CA ALA A 42 2.51 -14.45 6.04
C ALA A 42 2.18 -15.04 4.65
N ASP A 43 0.90 -15.22 4.33
CA ASP A 43 0.42 -15.90 3.11
C ASP A 43 0.09 -14.91 1.96
N GLY A 44 -0.27 -13.67 2.27
CA GLY A 44 -0.91 -12.70 1.37
C GLY A 44 0.00 -11.87 0.47
N GLY A 45 1.16 -12.40 0.07
CA GLY A 45 1.98 -11.78 -0.98
C GLY A 45 2.81 -10.57 -0.53
N THR A 46 3.10 -10.46 0.77
CA THR A 46 4.10 -9.49 1.26
C THR A 46 5.49 -10.03 0.92
N VAL A 47 6.11 -9.54 -0.16
CA VAL A 47 7.50 -9.88 -0.47
C VAL A 47 8.36 -9.41 0.69
N PRO A 48 9.05 -10.30 1.42
CA PRO A 48 9.97 -9.92 2.47
C PRO A 48 10.98 -8.92 1.91
N ARG A 49 11.36 -7.94 2.74
CA ARG A 49 12.31 -6.90 2.34
C ARG A 49 13.60 -7.50 1.78
N ASP A 50 14.05 -8.60 2.37
CA ASP A 50 15.26 -9.32 1.99
C ASP A 50 15.16 -9.93 0.59
N GLU A 51 14.01 -10.50 0.23
CA GLU A 51 13.77 -11.02 -1.12
C GLU A 51 13.70 -9.89 -2.15
N PHE A 52 13.08 -8.76 -1.78
CA PHE A 52 13.05 -7.59 -2.63
C PHE A 52 14.46 -7.04 -2.91
N ASP A 53 15.30 -6.96 -1.88
CA ASP A 53 16.67 -6.50 -2.00
C ASP A 53 17.55 -7.49 -2.78
N ALA A 54 17.35 -8.80 -2.62
CA ALA A 54 18.01 -9.83 -3.42
C ALA A 54 17.66 -9.72 -4.91
N VAL A 55 16.37 -9.59 -5.25
CA VAL A 55 15.91 -9.42 -6.64
C VAL A 55 16.41 -8.10 -7.22
N LYS A 56 16.44 -7.03 -6.43
CA LYS A 56 16.97 -5.73 -6.86
C LYS A 56 18.47 -5.80 -7.17
N ALA A 57 19.26 -6.47 -6.33
CA ALA A 57 20.67 -6.71 -6.58
C ALA A 57 20.90 -7.56 -7.84
N MET A 58 20.12 -8.65 -8.00
CA MET A 58 20.15 -9.48 -9.20
C MET A 58 19.78 -8.70 -10.46
N ALA A 59 18.74 -7.86 -10.39
CA ALA A 59 18.33 -7.02 -11.51
C ALA A 59 19.42 -5.98 -11.88
N ALA A 60 20.08 -5.38 -10.89
CA ALA A 60 21.19 -4.45 -11.14
C ALA A 60 22.38 -5.14 -11.81
N LYS A 61 22.79 -6.32 -11.29
CA LYS A 61 23.85 -7.14 -11.89
C LYS A 61 23.51 -7.55 -13.32
N ALA A 62 22.29 -8.04 -13.56
CA ALA A 62 21.83 -8.43 -14.89
C ALA A 62 21.88 -7.27 -15.90
N ARG A 63 21.56 -6.04 -15.49
CA ARG A 63 21.69 -4.86 -16.37
C ARG A 63 23.14 -4.55 -16.73
N GLY A 64 24.07 -4.66 -15.78
CA GLY A 64 25.50 -4.48 -16.05
C GLY A 64 26.07 -5.57 -16.98
N GLU A 65 25.67 -6.82 -16.76
CA GLU A 65 26.10 -7.95 -17.60
C GLU A 65 25.50 -7.87 -19.00
N GLN A 66 24.27 -7.38 -19.15
CA GLN A 66 23.63 -7.13 -20.45
C GLN A 66 24.46 -6.19 -21.33
N GLU A 67 24.93 -5.07 -20.81
CA GLU A 67 25.74 -4.12 -21.59
C GLU A 67 27.08 -4.74 -22.04
N THR A 68 27.67 -5.57 -21.19
CA THR A 68 28.91 -6.28 -21.49
C THR A 68 28.70 -7.34 -22.58
N LEU A 69 27.61 -8.11 -22.47
CA LEU A 69 27.22 -9.10 -23.48
C LEU A 69 26.88 -8.43 -24.81
N GLU A 70 26.14 -7.33 -24.83
CA GLU A 70 25.83 -6.58 -26.04
C GLU A 70 27.09 -6.07 -26.75
N LYS A 71 28.10 -5.62 -26.01
CA LYS A 71 29.41 -5.23 -26.58
C LYS A 71 30.11 -6.42 -27.23
N ARG A 72 30.12 -7.58 -26.56
CA ARG A 72 30.71 -8.82 -27.10
C ARG A 72 29.97 -9.31 -28.34
N VAL A 73 28.64 -9.34 -28.30
CA VAL A 73 27.78 -9.72 -29.43
C VAL A 73 28.04 -8.80 -30.62
N ARG A 74 28.05 -7.47 -30.43
CA ARG A 74 28.38 -6.53 -31.51
C ARG A 74 29.78 -6.70 -32.08
N ALA A 75 30.77 -7.02 -31.23
CA ALA A 75 32.13 -7.28 -31.69
C ALA A 75 32.20 -8.56 -32.53
N LEU A 76 31.45 -9.60 -32.15
CA LEU A 76 31.35 -10.86 -32.90
C LEU A 76 30.56 -10.68 -34.20
N GLU A 77 29.42 -9.98 -34.17
CA GLU A 77 28.62 -9.66 -35.35
C GLU A 77 29.42 -8.89 -36.41
N LYS A 78 30.24 -7.92 -35.98
CA LYS A 78 31.16 -7.20 -36.88
C LYS A 78 32.21 -8.14 -37.50
N LYS A 79 32.77 -9.06 -36.73
CA LYS A 79 33.74 -10.06 -37.22
C LYS A 79 33.10 -11.04 -38.20
N LEU A 80 31.83 -11.37 -38.01
CA LEU A 80 31.07 -12.33 -38.83
C LEU A 80 30.30 -11.67 -39.99
N GLY A 81 30.35 -10.35 -40.13
CA GLY A 81 29.60 -9.62 -41.17
C GLY A 81 28.08 -9.67 -41.02
N LEU A 82 27.58 -10.06 -39.84
CA LEU A 82 26.14 -10.18 -39.56
C LEU A 82 25.59 -8.83 -39.10
N LYS A 83 24.47 -8.40 -39.69
CA LYS A 83 23.79 -7.16 -39.30
C LYS A 83 23.07 -7.37 -37.96
N ALA A 84 23.46 -6.60 -36.95
CA ALA A 84 22.95 -6.71 -35.59
C ALA A 84 21.40 -6.68 -35.53
N PRO A 85 20.74 -7.61 -34.81
CA PRO A 85 19.31 -7.52 -34.56
C PRO A 85 19.02 -6.31 -33.67
N ALA A 86 17.94 -5.59 -34.00
CA ALA A 86 17.55 -4.38 -33.29
C ALA A 86 17.28 -4.67 -31.82
N LYS A 87 17.95 -3.95 -30.90
CA LYS A 87 17.69 -4.03 -29.46
C LYS A 87 16.19 -3.85 -29.18
N PRO A 88 15.55 -4.68 -28.34
CA PRO A 88 14.21 -4.40 -27.85
C PRO A 88 14.26 -3.11 -27.03
N LYS A 89 13.66 -2.04 -27.55
CA LYS A 89 13.51 -0.78 -26.83
C LYS A 89 12.73 -1.07 -25.55
N ALA A 90 13.38 -0.90 -24.40
CA ALA A 90 12.69 -0.82 -23.12
C ALA A 90 11.58 0.23 -23.25
N LYS A 91 10.32 -0.19 -23.04
CA LYS A 91 9.16 0.71 -23.03
C LYS A 91 9.49 1.90 -22.10
N PRO A 92 9.36 3.16 -22.56
CA PRO A 92 9.53 4.29 -21.66
C PRO A 92 8.50 4.16 -20.54
N LYS A 93 8.98 4.14 -19.29
CA LYS A 93 8.13 4.28 -18.10
C LYS A 93 7.19 5.45 -18.35
N ALA A 94 5.89 5.18 -18.36
CA ALA A 94 4.86 6.19 -18.46
C ALA A 94 5.18 7.29 -17.44
N LYS A 95 5.40 8.50 -17.95
CA LYS A 95 5.57 9.71 -17.14
C LYS A 95 4.39 9.78 -16.19
N ALA A 96 4.63 9.54 -14.90
CA ALA A 96 3.68 9.85 -13.86
C ALA A 96 3.36 11.35 -13.98
N LYS A 97 2.12 11.67 -14.39
CA LYS A 97 1.62 13.04 -14.43
C LYS A 97 1.85 13.67 -13.05
N PRO A 98 2.46 14.86 -12.93
CA PRO A 98 2.50 15.55 -11.65
C PRO A 98 1.06 15.88 -11.26
N LYS A 99 0.61 15.34 -10.11
CA LYS A 99 -0.67 15.69 -9.49
C LYS A 99 -0.71 17.22 -9.30
N PRO A 100 -1.81 17.91 -9.68
CA PRO A 100 -1.94 19.34 -9.38
C PRO A 100 -1.95 19.53 -7.86
N LYS A 101 -1.05 20.38 -7.36
CA LYS A 101 -0.98 20.79 -5.95
C LYS A 101 -2.34 21.40 -5.54
N PRO A 102 -2.89 21.08 -4.36
CA PRO A 102 -4.07 21.77 -3.86
C PRO A 102 -3.69 23.24 -3.65
N LYS A 103 -4.42 24.14 -4.32
CA LYS A 103 -4.30 25.58 -4.11
C LYS A 103 -4.65 25.86 -2.66
N THR A 104 -3.63 26.12 -1.84
CA THR A 104 -3.77 26.79 -0.56
C THR A 104 -4.43 28.13 -0.83
N ARG A 105 -5.74 28.18 -0.57
CA ARG A 105 -6.55 29.39 -0.70
C ARG A 105 -6.02 30.37 0.34
N ALA A 106 -5.35 31.39 -0.16
CA ALA A 106 -4.75 32.45 0.62
C ALA A 106 -5.78 33.04 1.59
N LYS A 107 -5.38 33.08 2.87
CA LYS A 107 -5.97 33.87 3.94
C LYS A 107 -6.04 35.34 3.43
N PRO A 108 -7.22 35.97 3.31
CA PRO A 108 -7.27 37.37 2.93
C PRO A 108 -6.72 38.22 4.08
N ALA A 109 -5.62 38.90 3.79
CA ALA A 109 -4.98 39.87 4.66
C ALA A 109 -5.97 40.98 5.04
N ALA A 110 -5.98 41.31 6.33
CA ALA A 110 -6.72 42.40 6.93
C ALA A 110 -6.39 43.73 6.20
N LYS A 111 -7.43 44.35 5.63
CA LYS A 111 -7.38 45.72 5.12
C LYS A 111 -8.08 46.63 6.11
N LYS A 112 -7.45 47.78 6.37
CA LYS A 112 -7.94 49.03 6.98
C LYS A 112 -7.40 49.33 8.38
N THR A 113 -6.12 49.70 8.39
CA THR A 113 -5.60 50.84 9.15
C THR A 113 -6.45 52.09 8.87
N LYS A 114 -7.14 52.62 9.89
CA LYS A 114 -7.54 54.03 9.97
C LYS A 114 -6.44 54.77 10.73
N PRO A 115 -6.01 55.95 10.24
CA PRO A 115 -5.75 57.05 11.17
C PRO A 115 -6.41 58.36 10.73
N LYS A 116 -6.96 59.05 11.74
CA LYS A 116 -7.13 60.51 11.90
C LYS A 116 -8.03 61.28 10.91
N LYS A 117 -9.23 61.66 11.36
CA LYS A 117 -9.51 62.97 11.95
C LYS A 117 -10.82 62.90 12.73
#